data_AF-A0A956XQ02-F1
#
_entry.id   AF-A0A956XQ02-F1
#
_cell.length_a   1.000
_cell.length_b   1.000
_cell.length_c   1.000
_cell.angle_alpha   90.00
_cell.angle_beta   90.00
_cell.angle_gamma   90.00
#
_symmetry.space_group_name_H-M   'P 1'
#
loop_
_entity.id
_entity.type
_entity.pdbx_description
1 polymer ?
#
loop_
_entity_poly.entity_id
_entity_poly.type
_entity_poly.pdbx_seq_one_letter_code
_entity_poly.pdbx_strand_id
1 'polypeptide(L)' 'MIFEFSGEMIYWRGPAPWYFVVIPEEESHDIEAISSLVTYGWGV' A
#
# COMPACT_ATOMS: atom_id res chain seq x y z
N MET A 1 3.90 -3.93 17.53
CA MET A 1 4.05 -2.55 17.04
C MET A 1 2.76 -2.20 16.31
N ILE A 2 2.19 -1.03 16.54
CA ILE A 2 0.99 -0.54 15.85
C ILE A 2 1.45 0.61 14.97
N PHE A 3 1.17 0.55 13.67
CA PHE A 3 1.43 1.63 12.71
C PHE A 3 0.11 2.35 12.45
N GLU A 4 0.11 3.67 12.53
CA GLU A 4 -1.05 4.52 12.29
C GLU A 4 -0.64 5.67 11.38
N PHE A 5 -1.37 5.86 10.29
CA PHE A 5 -1.21 7.00 9.40
C PHE A 5 -2.56 7.40 8.82
N SER A 6 -2.61 8.59 8.23
CA SER A 6 -3.76 9.08 7.47
C SER A 6 -3.28 9.47 6.08
N GLY A 7 -4.10 9.21 5.06
CA GLY A 7 -3.78 9.49 3.67
C GLY A 7 -5.04 9.75 2.85
N GLU A 8 -4.84 10.09 1.58
CA GLU A 8 -5.95 10.27 0.65
C GLU A 8 -6.73 8.96 0.47
N MET A 9 -8.06 9.04 0.49
CA MET A 9 -8.92 7.89 0.21
C MET A 9 -9.19 7.79 -1.29
N ILE A 10 -8.83 6.65 -1.88
CA ILE A 10 -9.03 6.34 -3.29
C ILE A 10 -10.24 5.42 -3.44
N TYR A 11 -11.14 5.74 -4.37
CA TYR A 11 -12.24 4.87 -4.79
C TYR A 11 -11.88 4.06 -6.04
N TRP A 12 -12.03 2.75 -5.97
CA TRP A 12 -11.75 1.78 -7.03
C TRP A 12 -13.05 1.17 -7.57
N ARG A 13 -13.20 1.16 -8.90
CA ARG A 13 -14.43 0.71 -9.60
C ARG A 13 -14.48 -0.79 -9.94
N GLY A 14 -13.43 -1.56 -9.65
CA GLY A 14 -13.40 -3.00 -9.88
C GLY A 14 -13.94 -3.82 -8.69
N PRO A 15 -13.49 -5.08 -8.51
CA PRO A 15 -13.96 -5.92 -7.41
C PRO A 15 -13.57 -5.33 -6.05
N ALA A 16 -14.35 -5.63 -5.01
CA ALA A 16 -14.05 -5.21 -3.66
C ALA A 16 -12.65 -5.70 -3.22
N PRO A 17 -11.91 -4.94 -2.37
CA PRO A 17 -12.31 -3.70 -1.69
C PRO A 17 -12.41 -2.47 -2.63
N TRP A 18 -13.30 -1.53 -2.30
CA TRP A 18 -13.53 -0.34 -3.14
C TRP A 18 -12.85 0.92 -2.63
N TYR A 19 -12.48 0.99 -1.36
CA TYR A 19 -11.86 2.16 -0.76
C TYR A 19 -10.48 1.78 -0.25
N PHE A 20 -9.49 2.54 -0.70
CA PHE A 20 -8.09 2.38 -0.32
C PHE A 20 -7.59 3.68 0.29
N VAL A 21 -6.53 3.62 1.09
CA VAL A 21 -5.84 4.80 1.61
C VAL A 21 -4.43 4.79 1.06
N VAL A 22 -3.97 5.94 0.56
CA VAL A 22 -2.59 6.11 0.07
C VAL A 22 -1.62 5.95 1.24
N ILE A 23 -0.63 5.07 1.06
CA ILE A 23 0.50 4.92 1.99
C ILE A 23 1.41 6.15 1.83
N PRO A 24 1.90 6.79 2.90
CA PRO A 24 2.81 7.91 2.77
C PRO A 24 4.13 7.48 2.10
N GLU A 25 4.81 8.45 1.50
CA GLU A 25 5.95 8.19 0.60
C GLU A 25 7.11 7.45 1.29
N GLU A 26 7.37 7.80 2.55
CA GLU A 26 8.44 7.19 3.36
C GLU A 26 8.20 5.69 3.56
N GLU A 27 7.02 5.30 4.02
CA GLU A 27 6.66 3.89 4.24
C GLU A 27 6.54 3.13 2.92
N SER A 28 6.12 3.79 1.84
CA SER A 28 6.09 3.20 0.50
C SER A 28 7.49 2.77 0.05
N HIS A 29 8.51 3.61 0.28
CA HIS A 29 9.90 3.26 -0.04
C HIS A 29 10.43 2.10 0.80
N ASP A 30 10.07 2.05 2.09
CA ASP A 30 10.44 0.93 2.97
C ASP A 30 9.85 -0.41 2.47
N ILE A 31 8.60 -0.39 1.99
CA ILE A 31 7.94 -1.57 1.43
C ILE A 31 8.60 -1.98 0.10
N GLU A 32 8.89 -1.02 -0.78
CA GLU A 32 9.56 -1.27 -2.06
C GLU A 32 10.92 -1.94 -1.85
N ALA A 33 11.70 -1.48 -0.87
CA ALA A 33 13.03 -2.01 -0.54
C ALA A 33 13.03 -3.50 -0.19
N ILE A 34 11.94 -4.04 0.38
CA ILE A 34 11.81 -5.46 0.75
C ILE A 34 10.98 -6.28 -0.24
N SER A 35 10.29 -5.64 -1.19
CA SER A 35 9.28 -6.26 -2.05
C SER A 35 9.78 -7.49 -2.82
N SER A 36 11.04 -7.47 -3.26
CA SER A 36 11.70 -8.58 -3.96
C SER A 36 11.84 -9.85 -3.11
N LEU A 37 11.81 -9.72 -1.79
CA LEU A 37 11.96 -10.82 -0.84
C LEU A 37 10.60 -11.36 -0.36
N VAL A 38 9.56 -10.53 -0.43
CA VAL A 38 8.27 -10.81 0.24
C VAL A 38 7.06 -10.83 -0.70
N THR A 39 7.26 -10.60 -2.00
CA THR A 39 6.18 -10.62 -3.00
C THR A 39 6.48 -11.61 -4.13
N TYR A 40 5.43 -12.01 -4.86
CA TYR A 40 5.54 -12.81 -6.08
C TYR A 40 5.68 -11.93 -7.35
N GLY A 41 6.09 -10.66 -7.20
CA GLY A 41 6.29 -9.72 -8.31
C GLY A 41 5.01 -9.19 -8.95
N TRP A 42 3.85 -9.35 -8.31
CA TRP A 42 2.57 -8.79 -8.75
C TRP A 42 2.16 -7.65 -7.82
N GLY A 43 2.56 -6.44 -8.15
CA GLY A 43 2.09 -5.23 -7.47
C GLY A 43 2.63 -5.06 -6.05
N VAL A 44 3.81 -4.47 -5.98
CA VAL A 44 4.27 -3.33 -5.17
C VAL A 44 5.09 -2.49 -6.13
#